data_AF-A0A2J4ZN85-F1
#
_entry.id   AF-A0A2J4ZN85-F1
#
_cell.length_a   1.000
_cell.length_b   1.000
_cell.length_c   1.000
_cell.angle_alpha   90.00
_cell.angle_beta   90.00
_cell.angle_gamma   90.00
#
_symmetry.space_group_name_H-M   'P 1'
#
loop_
_entity.id
_entity.type
_entity.pdbx_description
1 polymer ?
#
loop_
_entity_poly.entity_id
_entity_poly.type
_entity_poly.pdbx_seq_one_letter_code
_entity_poly.pdbx_strand_id
1 'polypeptide(L)' 'MPKIVFLPHQDLCPDGVVVEAETGETILDAALRSGIEIEHACEKSCACTTCHC' A
#
# COMPACT_ATOMS: atom_id res chain seq x y z
N MET A 1 -15.36 4.38 7.58
CA MET A 1 -14.20 3.74 6.94
C MET A 1 -13.01 3.95 7.86
N PRO A 2 -12.21 2.92 8.15
CA PRO A 2 -10.91 3.12 8.79
C PRO A 2 -9.97 3.93 7.90
N LYS A 3 -9.05 4.66 8.53
CA LYS A 3 -7.99 5.39 7.85
C LYS A 3 -6.70 4.59 7.88
N ILE A 4 -6.01 4.49 6.75
CA ILE A 4 -4.64 3.99 6.65
C ILE A 4 -3.73 5.19 6.46
N VAL A 5 -2.68 5.28 7.29
CA VAL A 5 -1.65 6.30 7.18
C VAL A 5 -0.41 5.64 6.60
N PHE A 6 -0.08 5.99 5.35
CA PHE A 6 1.23 5.68 4.77
C PHE A 6 2.21 6.77 5.17
N LEU A 7 3.25 6.41 5.91
CA LEU A 7 4.26 7.35 6.34
C LEU A 7 5.12 7.81 5.15
N PRO A 8 5.77 8.99 5.25
CA PRO A 8 6.74 9.45 4.26
C PRO A 8 7.78 8.39 3.89
N HIS A 9 7.90 8.11 2.60
CA HIS A 9 8.89 7.23 2.00
C HIS A 9 9.52 7.92 0.80
N GLN A 10 10.84 8.07 0.79
CA GLN A 10 11.59 8.88 -0.18
C GLN A 10 11.25 8.57 -1.65
N ASP A 11 11.13 7.30 -2.03
CA ASP A 11 10.91 6.93 -3.44
C ASP A 11 9.42 6.74 -3.79
N LEU A 12 8.64 6.07 -2.93
CA LEU A 12 7.28 5.65 -3.24
C LEU A 12 6.19 6.63 -2.77
N CYS A 13 6.44 7.41 -1.71
CA CYS A 13 5.44 8.31 -1.13
C CYS A 13 6.11 9.43 -0.32
N PRO A 14 6.80 10.40 -0.95
CA PRO A 14 7.69 11.35 -0.26
C PRO A 14 7.05 12.13 0.87
N ASP A 15 5.78 12.52 0.71
CA ASP A 15 5.05 13.33 1.68
C ASP A 15 4.18 12.48 2.63
N GLY A 16 4.15 11.16 2.42
CA GLY A 16 3.14 10.28 3.03
C GLY A 16 1.73 10.58 2.52
N VAL A 17 0.75 9.79 2.93
CA VAL A 17 -0.66 10.03 2.61
C VAL A 17 -1.58 9.35 3.60
N VAL A 18 -2.77 9.93 3.80
CA VAL A 18 -3.86 9.31 4.56
C VAL A 18 -4.96 8.93 3.59
N VAL A 19 -5.37 7.67 3.61
CA VAL A 19 -6.44 7.16 2.74
C VAL A 19 -7.55 6.51 3.57
N GLU A 20 -8.79 6.63 3.09
CA GLU A 20 -9.89 5.83 3.60
C GLU A 20 -9.83 4.44 2.97
N ALA A 21 -10.06 3.40 3.77
CA ALA A 21 -10.09 2.01 3.32
C ALA A 21 -11.42 1.34 3.71
N GLU A 22 -11.86 0.39 2.90
CA GLU A 22 -13.01 -0.45 3.24
C GLU A 22 -12.58 -1.58 4.18
N THR A 23 -13.47 -2.00 5.09
CA THR A 23 -13.17 -3.17 5.94
C THR A 23 -13.07 -4.43 5.07
N GLY A 24 -11.92 -5.10 5.12
CA GLY A 24 -11.61 -6.28 4.30
C GLY A 24 -10.70 -5.98 3.11
N GLU A 25 -10.47 -4.71 2.79
CA GLU A 25 -9.46 -4.31 1.82
C GLU A 25 -8.04 -4.60 2.34
N THR A 26 -7.13 -5.03 1.45
CA THR A 26 -5.72 -5.23 1.80
C THR A 26 -4.98 -3.90 1.81
N ILE A 27 -3.94 -3.77 2.66
CA ILE A 27 -3.09 -2.56 2.69
C ILE A 27 -2.45 -2.32 1.31
N LEU A 28 -2.06 -3.38 0.60
CA LEU A 28 -1.48 -3.30 -0.74
C LEU A 28 -2.47 -2.71 -1.76
N ASP A 29 -3.73 -3.12 -1.75
CA ASP A 29 -4.74 -2.58 -2.68
C ASP A 29 -5.04 -1.11 -2.39
N ALA A 30 -5.14 -0.74 -1.11
CA ALA A 30 -5.32 0.65 -0.70
C ALA A 30 -4.13 1.53 -1.15
N ALA A 31 -2.89 1.04 -1.00
CA ALA A 31 -1.68 1.71 -1.45
C ALA A 31 -1.69 1.95 -2.97
N LEU A 32 -1.92 0.89 -3.75
CA LEU A 32 -1.93 0.95 -5.22
C LEU A 32 -3.04 1.85 -5.75
N ARG A 33 -4.25 1.79 -5.17
CA ARG A 33 -5.35 2.71 -5.52
C ARG A 33 -4.98 4.18 -5.30
N SER A 34 -4.17 4.45 -4.27
CA SER A 34 -3.71 5.79 -3.94
C SER A 34 -2.47 6.26 -4.70
N GLY A 35 -1.94 5.44 -5.63
CA GLY A 35 -0.78 5.77 -6.45
C GLY A 35 0.57 5.47 -5.79
N ILE A 36 0.61 4.73 -4.66
CA ILE A 36 1.86 4.25 -4.06
C ILE A 36 2.22 2.92 -4.73
N GLU A 37 3.24 2.94 -5.58
CA GLU A 37 3.66 1.79 -6.38
C GLU A 37 4.50 0.77 -5.58
N ILE A 38 3.91 0.16 -4.54
CA ILE A 38 4.53 -0.94 -3.79
C ILE A 38 4.70 -2.14 -4.73
N GLU A 39 5.91 -2.68 -4.84
CA GLU A 39 6.19 -3.84 -5.69
C GLU A 39 5.43 -5.09 -5.19
N HIS A 40 4.92 -5.88 -6.13
CA HIS A 40 4.13 -7.08 -5.84
C HIS A 40 4.43 -8.18 -6.86
N ALA A 41 5.69 -8.61 -6.87
CA ALA A 41 6.29 -9.45 -7.91
C ALA A 41 5.59 -10.81 -8.08
N CYS A 42 5.04 -11.38 -7.01
CA CYS A 42 4.25 -12.62 -7.08
C CYS A 42 2.78 -12.41 -7.48
N GLU A 43 2.41 -11.23 -7.99
CA GLU A 43 1.03 -10.90 -8.38
C GLU A 43 0.04 -11.09 -7.23
N LYS A 44 0.43 -10.70 -6.02
CA LYS A 44 -0.38 -10.82 -4.78
C LYS A 44 -0.70 -12.27 -4.37
N SER A 45 0.08 -13.25 -4.86
CA SER A 45 -0.12 -14.67 -4.61
C SER A 45 0.62 -15.23 -3.39
N CYS A 46 1.02 -14.37 -2.45
CA CYS A 46 1.74 -14.75 -1.22
C CYS A 46 3.01 -15.61 -1.45
N ALA A 47 3.77 -15.32 -2.52
CA ALA A 47 4.96 -16.07 -2.93
C ALA A 47 6.23 -15.21 -3.11
N CYS A 48 6.18 -13.93 -2.78
CA CYS A 48 7.35 -13.04 -2.72
C CYS A 48 7.34 -12.25 -1.41
N THR A 49 8.29 -11.34 -1.27
CA THR A 49 8.39 -10.41 -0.13
C THR A 49 8.41 -8.95 -0.54
N THR A 50 8.22 -8.63 -1.82
CA THR A 50 8.37 -7.25 -2.33
C THR A 50 7.26 -6.31 -1.87
N CYS A 51 6.12 -6.85 -1.42
CA CYS A 51 5.03 -6.08 -0.82
C CYS A 51 5.11 -5.96 0.71
N HIS A 52 6.24 -6.31 1.31
CA HIS A 52 6.46 -6.11 2.75
C HIS A 52 6.35 -4.63 3.11
N CYS A 53 5.69 -4.34 4.23
CA CYS A 53 5.44 -3.01 4.76
C CYS A 53 5.56 -3.01 6.29
#